data_AF-K1X3I2-F1
#
_entry.id   AF-K1X3I2-F1
#
_cell.length_a   1.000
_cell.length_b   1.000
_cell.length_c   1.000
_cell.angle_alpha   90.00
_cell.angle_beta   90.00
_cell.angle_gamma   90.00
#
_symmetry.space_group_name_H-M   'P 1'
#
loop_
_entity.id
_entity.type
_entity.pdbx_description
1 polymer ?
#
loop_
_entity_poly.entity_id
_entity_poly.type
_entity_poly.pdbx_seq_one_letter_code
_entity_poly.pdbx_strand_id
1 'polypeptide(L)'
;MGKQGINLNMVNQSSQLTPDQITRFYHLWFGLLQNTNEKYKLAPTMLGKDFHQGIKTEDAGKIAKFIWTHPNVFDEFLVTRNLDKHESEIIRSWKQYHYKDKFYIVKYLKDGAVFLTYGHDEKAYLIKGLVSAFEEMWPRQTLPFLVETVLLPFEGVITTCGLYYASTIYFGRNISRDIYETCQQAELTYGLITSLPFTKSVTKEDKQIAQIKFYLQSAKNLDMYRDELEDLIHKKPALYLPIYFYHRGLLEAKTYKKEYRKLGLKKLHFALYGAVVIAAHVDKRQVEQTVKKLAPQSELNRIVFDQV
;
A
#
# COMPACT_ATOMS: atom_id res chain seq x y z
N MET A 1 -6.23 -37.87 -28.36
CA MET A 1 -5.65 -36.62 -28.90
C MET A 1 -6.72 -35.55 -28.85
N GLY A 2 -6.59 -34.60 -27.92
CA GLY A 2 -7.50 -33.46 -27.79
C GLY A 2 -6.74 -32.33 -27.12
N LYS A 3 -6.16 -31.44 -27.93
CA LYS A 3 -5.55 -30.20 -27.45
C LYS A 3 -6.66 -29.31 -26.91
N GLN A 4 -6.80 -29.21 -25.59
CA GLN A 4 -7.52 -28.09 -24.98
C GLN A 4 -6.54 -26.94 -24.85
N GLY A 5 -6.61 -26.03 -25.83
CA GLY A 5 -5.95 -24.74 -25.75
C GLY A 5 -6.56 -23.93 -24.61
N ILE A 6 -5.69 -23.48 -23.70
CA ILE A 6 -6.04 -22.49 -22.69
C ILE A 6 -6.36 -21.19 -23.44
N ASN A 7 -7.59 -20.72 -23.27
CA ASN A 7 -8.08 -19.49 -23.88
C ASN A 7 -7.45 -18.30 -23.12
N LEU A 8 -6.35 -17.76 -23.67
CA LEU A 8 -5.65 -16.55 -23.22
C LEU A 8 -6.51 -15.30 -23.52
N ASN A 9 -7.62 -15.14 -22.83
CA ASN A 9 -8.38 -13.90 -22.83
C ASN A 9 -7.82 -12.95 -21.77
N MET A 10 -7.02 -11.98 -22.24
CA MET A 10 -6.71 -10.67 -21.63
C MET A 10 -6.24 -10.68 -20.16
N VAL A 11 -5.04 -11.23 -19.92
CA VAL A 11 -4.24 -10.81 -18.76
C VAL A 11 -3.67 -9.41 -19.05
N ASN A 12 -3.94 -8.46 -18.16
CA ASN A 12 -3.44 -7.08 -18.20
C ASN A 12 -1.90 -7.06 -18.34
N GLN A 13 -1.35 -6.89 -19.55
CA GLN A 13 0.11 -6.82 -19.77
C GLN A 13 0.79 -5.64 -19.06
N SER A 14 0.05 -4.69 -18.49
CA SER A 14 0.60 -3.53 -17.78
C SER A 14 0.91 -3.76 -16.30
N SER A 15 0.29 -4.76 -15.65
CA SER A 15 0.43 -4.97 -14.18
C SER A 15 1.66 -5.79 -13.77
N GLN A 16 2.39 -6.30 -14.76
CA GLN A 16 3.61 -7.09 -14.63
C GLN A 16 4.77 -6.36 -15.33
N LEU A 17 5.98 -6.86 -15.11
CA LEU A 17 7.15 -6.50 -15.89
C LEU A 17 7.01 -6.97 -17.35
N THR A 18 7.67 -6.28 -18.28
CA THR A 18 7.72 -6.73 -19.68
C THR A 18 8.59 -8.01 -19.83
N PRO A 19 8.50 -8.76 -20.93
CA PRO A 19 9.33 -9.95 -21.12
C PRO A 19 10.84 -9.69 -21.02
N ASP A 20 11.32 -8.57 -21.56
CA ASP A 20 12.74 -8.17 -21.48
C ASP A 20 13.14 -7.85 -20.03
N GLN A 21 12.26 -7.15 -19.31
CA GLN A 21 12.42 -6.84 -17.90
C GLN A 21 12.49 -8.10 -17.03
N ILE A 22 11.59 -9.05 -17.28
CA ILE A 22 11.56 -10.34 -16.59
C ILE A 22 12.88 -11.09 -16.83
N THR A 23 13.32 -11.15 -18.09
CA THR A 23 14.57 -11.85 -18.46
C THR A 23 15.77 -11.24 -17.74
N ARG A 24 15.90 -9.91 -17.76
CA ARG A 24 16.99 -9.21 -17.08
C ARG A 24 16.91 -9.34 -15.56
N PHE A 25 15.70 -9.24 -15.00
CA PHE A 25 15.50 -9.41 -13.56
C PHE A 25 16.00 -10.79 -13.10
N TYR A 26 15.57 -11.86 -13.76
CA TYR A 26 15.99 -13.21 -13.38
C TYR A 26 17.45 -13.49 -13.70
N HIS A 27 18.01 -12.92 -14.78
CA HIS A 27 19.46 -12.94 -15.03
C HIS A 27 20.25 -12.44 -13.83
N LEU A 28 19.90 -11.26 -13.34
CA LEU A 28 20.58 -10.62 -12.21
C LEU A 28 20.26 -11.31 -10.87
N TRP A 29 19.00 -11.61 -10.61
CA TRP A 29 18.57 -12.19 -9.34
C TRP A 29 19.10 -13.62 -9.14
N PHE A 30 18.98 -14.48 -10.14
CA PHE A 30 19.53 -15.84 -10.06
C PHE A 30 21.05 -15.84 -10.11
N GLY A 31 21.66 -14.95 -10.90
CA GLY A 31 23.10 -14.74 -10.87
C GLY A 31 23.62 -14.39 -9.47
N LEU A 32 22.94 -13.47 -8.78
CA LEU A 32 23.29 -13.05 -7.42
C LEU A 32 23.10 -14.18 -6.40
N LEU A 33 21.95 -14.88 -6.44
CA LEU A 33 21.69 -16.04 -5.58
C LEU A 33 22.75 -17.14 -5.79
N GLN A 34 23.07 -17.47 -7.03
CA GLN A 34 24.03 -18.52 -7.36
C GLN A 34 25.44 -18.13 -6.92
N ASN A 35 25.91 -16.92 -7.24
CA ASN A 35 27.24 -16.44 -6.83
C ASN A 35 27.38 -16.45 -5.29
N THR A 36 26.34 -16.02 -4.57
CA THR A 36 26.29 -16.10 -3.12
C THR A 36 26.38 -17.55 -2.64
N ASN A 37 25.59 -18.45 -3.22
CA ASN A 37 25.58 -19.85 -2.79
C ASN A 37 26.90 -20.57 -3.06
N GLU A 38 27.53 -20.33 -4.20
CA GLU A 38 28.84 -20.92 -4.53
C GLU A 38 29.92 -20.53 -3.51
N LYS A 39 29.90 -19.25 -3.08
CA LYS A 39 30.88 -18.74 -2.12
C LYS A 39 30.61 -19.17 -0.69
N TYR A 40 29.35 -19.04 -0.24
CA TYR A 40 28.97 -19.21 1.16
C TYR A 40 28.33 -20.56 1.49
N LYS A 41 28.07 -21.41 0.49
CA LYS A 41 27.58 -22.80 0.63
C LYS A 41 26.32 -22.93 1.49
N LEU A 42 25.40 -21.98 1.36
CA LEU A 42 24.19 -21.86 2.20
C LEU A 42 23.15 -22.95 1.90
N ALA A 43 23.10 -23.40 0.65
CA ALA A 43 22.32 -24.53 0.18
C ALA A 43 23.24 -25.51 -0.57
N PRO A 44 23.92 -26.44 0.13
CA PRO A 44 24.88 -27.37 -0.47
C PRO A 44 24.30 -28.24 -1.59
N THR A 45 23.01 -28.57 -1.49
CA THR A 45 22.25 -29.34 -2.50
C THR A 45 22.08 -28.62 -3.84
N MET A 46 22.37 -27.31 -3.87
CA MET A 46 22.24 -26.44 -5.03
C MET A 46 23.59 -25.99 -5.61
N LEU A 47 24.73 -26.44 -5.04
CA LEU A 47 26.05 -26.12 -5.58
C LEU A 47 26.24 -26.71 -6.98
N GLY A 48 26.82 -25.94 -7.89
CA GLY A 48 27.07 -26.29 -9.29
C GLY A 48 25.81 -26.35 -10.16
N LYS A 49 24.62 -26.06 -9.61
CA LYS A 49 23.37 -26.06 -10.39
C LYS A 49 23.09 -24.70 -10.99
N ASP A 50 22.51 -24.72 -12.18
CA ASP A 50 22.01 -23.52 -12.85
C ASP A 50 20.63 -23.15 -12.27
N PHE A 51 20.55 -22.01 -11.60
CA PHE A 51 19.29 -21.56 -10.97
C PHE A 51 18.25 -21.13 -12.00
N HIS A 52 18.64 -20.87 -13.26
CA HIS A 52 17.71 -20.65 -14.37
C HIS A 52 16.91 -21.91 -14.72
N GLN A 53 17.44 -23.10 -14.42
CA GLN A 53 16.72 -24.38 -14.56
C GLN A 53 15.80 -24.68 -13.37
N GLY A 54 15.81 -23.81 -12.36
CA GLY A 54 14.96 -23.89 -11.18
C GLY A 54 15.74 -23.99 -9.88
N ILE A 55 15.14 -23.41 -8.84
CA ILE A 55 15.61 -23.48 -7.46
C ILE A 55 14.42 -23.73 -6.54
N LYS A 56 14.60 -24.54 -5.51
CA LYS A 56 13.58 -24.72 -4.48
C LYS A 56 13.38 -23.42 -3.70
N THR A 57 12.14 -23.01 -3.49
CA THR A 57 11.79 -21.77 -2.77
C THR A 57 12.45 -21.66 -1.41
N GLU A 58 12.57 -22.77 -0.68
CA GLU A 58 13.22 -22.80 0.64
C GLU A 58 14.73 -22.46 0.55
N ASP A 59 15.43 -23.04 -0.43
CA ASP A 59 16.86 -22.80 -0.64
C ASP A 59 17.09 -21.36 -1.14
N ALA A 60 16.27 -20.87 -2.07
CA ALA A 60 16.28 -19.48 -2.50
C ALA A 60 16.04 -18.52 -1.30
N GLY A 61 15.10 -18.85 -0.41
CA GLY A 61 14.82 -18.09 0.81
C GLY A 61 16.00 -18.03 1.77
N LYS A 62 16.72 -19.14 1.97
CA LYS A 62 17.94 -19.20 2.80
C LYS A 62 19.02 -18.28 2.25
N ILE A 63 19.29 -18.37 0.95
CA ILE A 63 20.31 -17.55 0.29
C ILE A 63 19.90 -16.07 0.29
N ALA A 64 18.66 -15.75 -0.07
CA ALA A 64 18.14 -14.38 -0.07
C ALA A 64 18.24 -13.73 1.31
N LYS A 65 17.88 -14.45 2.38
CA LYS A 65 18.05 -13.96 3.77
C LYS A 65 19.49 -13.55 4.07
N PHE A 66 20.47 -14.32 3.58
CA PHE A 66 21.88 -13.99 3.74
C PHE A 66 22.26 -12.74 2.95
N ILE A 67 21.86 -12.64 1.68
CA ILE A 67 22.11 -11.46 0.81
C ILE A 67 21.65 -10.16 1.51
N TRP A 68 20.41 -10.12 2.01
CA TRP A 68 19.84 -8.91 2.61
C TRP A 68 20.49 -8.52 3.95
N THR A 69 21.22 -9.44 4.60
CA THR A 69 21.91 -9.18 5.88
C THR A 69 23.41 -8.94 5.72
N HIS A 70 23.96 -9.14 4.51
CA HIS A 70 25.39 -9.04 4.23
C HIS A 70 25.64 -8.15 2.99
N PRO A 71 25.70 -6.81 3.15
CA PRO A 71 25.81 -5.88 2.03
C PRO A 71 27.04 -6.08 1.13
N ASN A 72 28.12 -6.68 1.65
CA ASN A 72 29.33 -7.00 0.89
C ASN A 72 29.07 -8.00 -0.25
N VAL A 73 28.02 -8.84 -0.16
CA VAL A 73 27.66 -9.80 -1.20
C VAL A 73 27.37 -9.10 -2.53
N PHE A 74 26.75 -7.92 -2.49
CA PHE A 74 26.48 -7.13 -3.70
C PHE A 74 27.78 -6.62 -4.35
N ASP A 75 28.74 -6.16 -3.54
CA ASP A 75 30.03 -5.68 -4.03
C ASP A 75 30.84 -6.81 -4.65
N GLU A 76 30.84 -7.98 -4.00
CA GLU A 76 31.48 -9.18 -4.53
C GLU A 76 30.86 -9.62 -5.84
N PHE A 77 29.53 -9.57 -5.96
CA PHE A 77 28.84 -9.90 -7.19
C PHE A 77 29.21 -8.93 -8.32
N LEU A 78 29.27 -7.63 -8.04
CA LEU A 78 29.67 -6.58 -8.99
C LEU A 78 31.12 -6.73 -9.48
N VAL A 79 32.02 -7.30 -8.67
CA VAL A 79 33.43 -7.53 -9.05
C VAL A 79 33.59 -8.86 -9.80
N THR A 80 32.86 -9.90 -9.40
CA THR A 80 33.05 -11.25 -9.92
C THR A 80 32.29 -11.53 -11.23
N ARG A 81 31.24 -10.76 -11.52
CA ARG A 81 30.49 -10.86 -12.78
C ARG A 81 30.85 -9.73 -13.73
N ASN A 82 30.92 -10.07 -15.01
CA ASN A 82 31.03 -9.08 -16.09
C ASN A 82 29.65 -8.52 -16.42
N LEU A 83 29.12 -7.68 -15.55
CA LEU A 83 27.86 -6.97 -15.76
C LEU A 83 28.09 -5.71 -16.60
N ASP A 84 27.12 -5.37 -17.44
CA ASP A 84 27.15 -4.07 -18.09
C ASP A 84 26.88 -2.92 -17.09
N LYS A 85 27.00 -1.67 -17.57
CA LYS A 85 26.79 -0.49 -16.72
C LYS A 85 25.37 -0.45 -16.13
N HIS A 86 24.37 -0.77 -16.92
CA HIS A 86 22.97 -0.71 -16.55
C HIS A 86 22.62 -1.82 -15.52
N GLU A 87 23.09 -3.04 -15.76
CA GLU A 87 22.98 -4.16 -14.82
C GLU A 87 23.68 -3.86 -13.49
N SER A 88 24.87 -3.26 -13.55
CA SER A 88 25.60 -2.83 -12.36
C SER A 88 24.84 -1.77 -11.56
N GLU A 89 24.17 -0.83 -12.24
CA GLU A 89 23.30 0.17 -11.60
C GLU A 89 22.10 -0.47 -10.92
N ILE A 90 21.47 -1.48 -11.54
CA ILE A 90 20.38 -2.25 -10.92
C ILE A 90 20.86 -2.92 -9.63
N ILE A 91 21.98 -3.64 -9.65
CA ILE A 91 22.52 -4.33 -8.45
C ILE A 91 22.85 -3.33 -7.34
N ARG A 92 23.46 -2.18 -7.66
CA ARG A 92 23.71 -1.11 -6.69
C ARG A 92 22.41 -0.56 -6.11
N SER A 93 21.38 -0.38 -6.94
CA SER A 93 20.08 0.10 -6.48
C SER A 93 19.40 -0.89 -5.53
N TRP A 94 19.50 -2.19 -5.77
CA TRP A 94 19.00 -3.22 -4.84
C TRP A 94 19.76 -3.17 -3.51
N LYS A 95 21.10 -3.11 -3.56
CA LYS A 95 21.91 -2.97 -2.35
C LYS A 95 21.47 -1.78 -1.50
N GLN A 96 21.32 -0.61 -2.13
CA GLN A 96 21.11 0.65 -1.43
C GLN A 96 19.65 0.91 -1.02
N TYR A 97 18.69 0.46 -1.83
CA TYR A 97 17.29 0.89 -1.71
C TYR A 97 16.28 -0.26 -1.65
N HIS A 98 16.71 -1.52 -1.43
CA HIS A 98 15.77 -2.57 -1.10
C HIS A 98 14.99 -2.23 0.17
N TYR A 99 13.72 -2.62 0.21
CA TYR A 99 12.88 -2.39 1.37
C TYR A 99 12.16 -3.67 1.78
N LYS A 100 12.66 -4.29 2.85
CA LYS A 100 12.06 -5.49 3.44
C LYS A 100 11.07 -5.09 4.53
N ASP A 101 9.83 -5.52 4.38
CA ASP A 101 8.80 -5.32 5.40
C ASP A 101 7.64 -6.30 5.24
N LYS A 102 6.67 -6.19 6.15
CA LYS A 102 5.32 -6.73 5.99
C LYS A 102 4.43 -5.69 5.32
N PHE A 103 3.57 -6.16 4.42
CA PHE A 103 2.69 -5.33 3.64
C PHE A 103 1.28 -5.93 3.58
N TYR A 104 0.27 -5.08 3.63
CA TYR A 104 -1.07 -5.43 3.18
C TYR A 104 -1.14 -5.21 1.66
N ILE A 105 -1.51 -6.25 0.91
CA ILE A 105 -2.02 -6.09 -0.44
C ILE A 105 -3.44 -5.57 -0.30
N VAL A 106 -3.70 -4.35 -0.77
CA VAL A 106 -4.98 -3.66 -0.52
C VAL A 106 -5.88 -3.69 -1.75
N LYS A 107 -5.35 -3.38 -2.94
CA LYS A 107 -6.14 -3.32 -4.17
C LYS A 107 -5.27 -3.59 -5.40
N TYR A 108 -5.89 -4.04 -6.48
CA TYR A 108 -5.23 -4.17 -7.78
C TYR A 108 -5.69 -3.06 -8.72
N LEU A 109 -4.71 -2.41 -9.35
CA LEU A 109 -4.88 -1.41 -10.40
C LEU A 109 -4.46 -2.01 -11.75
N LYS A 110 -4.65 -1.24 -12.82
CA LYS A 110 -4.23 -1.65 -14.18
C LYS A 110 -2.72 -1.89 -14.27
N ASP A 111 -1.92 -1.10 -13.56
CA ASP A 111 -0.46 -1.09 -13.68
C ASP A 111 0.26 -1.81 -12.52
N GLY A 112 -0.47 -2.52 -11.66
CA GLY A 112 0.12 -3.28 -10.56
C GLY A 112 -0.81 -3.48 -9.36
N ALA A 113 -0.22 -3.90 -8.24
CA ALA A 113 -0.91 -4.04 -6.96
C ALA A 113 -0.47 -2.94 -5.98
N VAL A 114 -1.39 -2.48 -5.13
CA VAL A 114 -1.06 -1.51 -4.08
C VAL A 114 -0.74 -2.24 -2.79
N PHE A 115 0.51 -2.08 -2.34
CA PHE A 115 1.04 -2.64 -1.11
C PHE A 115 1.14 -1.51 -0.07
N LEU A 116 0.51 -1.70 1.07
CA LEU A 116 0.53 -0.77 2.20
C LEU A 116 1.44 -1.33 3.29
N THR A 117 2.38 -0.55 3.82
CA THR A 117 3.23 -0.98 4.94
C THR A 117 2.40 -1.41 6.15
N TYR A 118 2.84 -2.48 6.79
CA TYR A 118 2.23 -2.99 8.02
C TYR A 118 2.79 -2.23 9.24
N GLY A 119 1.92 -1.73 10.11
CA GLY A 119 2.33 -1.11 11.36
C GLY A 119 2.47 0.41 11.26
N HIS A 120 3.61 0.95 11.69
CA HIS A 120 3.86 2.40 11.78
C HIS A 120 4.65 2.90 10.57
N ASP A 121 4.29 4.07 10.02
CA ASP A 121 4.77 4.65 8.74
C ASP A 121 4.02 4.12 7.49
N GLU A 122 2.69 4.31 7.51
CA GLU A 122 1.73 3.87 6.50
C GLU A 122 2.00 4.52 5.12
N LYS A 123 2.64 3.77 4.23
CA LYS A 123 2.97 4.18 2.85
C LYS A 123 2.40 3.17 1.88
N ALA A 124 1.79 3.69 0.81
CA ALA A 124 1.22 2.88 -0.26
C ALA A 124 2.17 2.87 -1.47
N TYR A 125 2.53 1.66 -1.92
CA TYR A 125 3.44 1.42 -3.03
C TYR A 125 2.71 0.70 -4.16
N LEU A 126 2.91 1.16 -5.40
CA LEU A 126 2.46 0.45 -6.60
C LEU A 126 3.53 -0.53 -7.04
N ILE A 127 3.22 -1.82 -6.95
CA ILE A 127 4.15 -2.91 -7.22
C ILE A 127 3.76 -3.62 -8.50
N LYS A 128 4.71 -3.79 -9.41
CA LYS A 128 4.56 -4.64 -10.59
C LYS A 128 4.87 -6.10 -10.26
N GLY A 129 4.03 -7.01 -10.74
CA GLY A 129 4.31 -8.44 -10.69
C GLY A 129 5.53 -8.80 -11.54
N LEU A 130 6.19 -9.90 -11.22
CA LEU A 130 7.26 -10.47 -12.05
C LEU A 130 6.63 -11.15 -13.27
N VAL A 131 6.50 -12.48 -13.24
CA VAL A 131 5.87 -13.26 -14.34
C VAL A 131 4.35 -13.25 -14.25
N SER A 132 3.81 -13.45 -13.05
CA SER A 132 2.36 -13.49 -12.81
C SER A 132 1.87 -12.20 -12.17
N ALA A 133 0.60 -11.89 -12.41
CA ALA A 133 -0.04 -10.76 -11.75
C ALA A 133 -0.31 -11.16 -10.30
N PHE A 134 -0.22 -10.22 -9.38
CA PHE A 134 -0.52 -10.50 -7.98
C PHE A 134 -1.95 -11.02 -7.77
N GLU A 135 -2.89 -10.63 -8.62
CA GLU A 135 -4.28 -11.10 -8.58
C GLU A 135 -4.42 -12.60 -8.92
N GLU A 136 -3.49 -13.17 -9.69
CA GLU A 136 -3.45 -14.62 -9.97
C GLU A 136 -2.99 -15.40 -8.74
N MET A 137 -2.07 -14.83 -7.96
CA MET A 137 -1.54 -15.44 -6.74
C MET A 137 -2.49 -15.27 -5.54
N TRP A 138 -3.12 -14.09 -5.45
CA TRP A 138 -4.04 -13.73 -4.38
C TRP A 138 -5.32 -13.15 -5.00
N PRO A 139 -6.41 -13.92 -5.07
CA PRO A 139 -7.65 -13.44 -5.68
C PRO A 139 -8.24 -12.22 -4.96
N ARG A 140 -8.89 -11.30 -5.68
CA ARG A 140 -9.48 -10.06 -5.10
C ARG A 140 -10.35 -10.29 -3.86
N GLN A 141 -11.00 -11.44 -3.76
CA GLN A 141 -11.90 -11.77 -2.65
C GLN A 141 -11.15 -12.00 -1.33
N THR A 142 -9.84 -12.22 -1.36
CA THR A 142 -9.00 -12.42 -0.16
C THR A 142 -8.40 -11.12 0.37
N LEU A 143 -8.68 -9.97 -0.26
CA LEU A 143 -8.14 -8.68 0.15
C LEU A 143 -8.86 -8.08 1.37
N PRO A 144 -8.14 -7.38 2.27
CA PRO A 144 -6.70 -7.17 2.25
C PRO A 144 -5.94 -8.44 2.65
N PHE A 145 -4.73 -8.63 2.10
CA PHE A 145 -3.91 -9.82 2.33
C PHE A 145 -2.54 -9.43 2.92
N LEU A 146 -2.10 -10.08 4.00
CA LEU A 146 -0.83 -9.74 4.65
C LEU A 146 0.32 -10.63 4.14
N VAL A 147 1.39 -10.00 3.66
CA VAL A 147 2.57 -10.67 3.11
C VAL A 147 3.86 -10.00 3.58
N GLU A 148 4.89 -10.77 3.96
CA GLU A 148 6.25 -10.27 4.10
C GLU A 148 7.02 -10.50 2.80
N THR A 149 7.69 -9.47 2.28
CA THR A 149 8.52 -9.56 1.07
C THR A 149 9.57 -8.45 1.05
N VAL A 150 10.41 -8.43 0.02
CA VAL A 150 11.38 -7.36 -0.24
C VAL A 150 10.98 -6.63 -1.50
N LEU A 151 10.69 -5.34 -1.38
CA LEU A 151 10.49 -4.44 -2.50
C LEU A 151 11.84 -4.03 -3.08
N LEU A 152 11.94 -4.02 -4.41
CA LEU A 152 13.17 -3.71 -5.14
C LEU A 152 12.91 -2.61 -6.18
N PRO A 153 13.78 -1.58 -6.27
CA PRO A 153 13.82 -0.71 -7.44
C PRO A 153 14.22 -1.53 -8.66
N PHE A 154 13.51 -1.37 -9.77
CA PHE A 154 13.86 -2.04 -11.02
C PHE A 154 13.39 -1.21 -12.21
N GLU A 155 14.34 -0.68 -13.00
CA GLU A 155 14.06 0.03 -14.25
C GLU A 155 12.90 1.06 -14.18
N GLY A 156 12.91 1.90 -13.14
CA GLY A 156 11.91 2.95 -12.95
C GLY A 156 10.59 2.52 -12.30
N VAL A 157 10.43 1.24 -11.95
CA VAL A 157 9.28 0.72 -11.20
C VAL A 157 9.72 0.05 -9.89
N ILE A 158 8.74 -0.39 -9.09
CA ILE A 158 8.97 -1.25 -7.93
C ILE A 158 8.45 -2.65 -8.24
N THR A 159 9.26 -3.66 -7.96
CA THR A 159 8.85 -5.07 -7.97
C THR A 159 9.27 -5.76 -6.68
N THR A 160 9.18 -7.08 -6.60
CA THR A 160 9.63 -7.86 -5.44
C THR A 160 10.77 -8.79 -5.81
N CYS A 161 11.43 -9.37 -4.80
CA CYS A 161 12.42 -10.44 -5.02
C CYS A 161 11.81 -11.80 -5.41
N GLY A 162 10.48 -11.88 -5.62
CA GLY A 162 9.76 -13.11 -5.96
C GLY A 162 9.58 -14.10 -4.80
N LEU A 163 10.00 -13.73 -3.58
CA LEU A 163 9.81 -14.52 -2.37
C LEU A 163 8.77 -13.85 -1.47
N TYR A 164 7.79 -14.62 -1.03
CA TYR A 164 6.64 -14.13 -0.28
C TYR A 164 6.38 -15.02 0.93
N TYR A 165 6.33 -14.43 2.11
CA TYR A 165 5.90 -15.11 3.33
C TYR A 165 4.48 -14.63 3.66
N ALA A 166 3.52 -15.34 3.06
CA ALA A 166 2.10 -15.09 3.18
C ALA A 166 1.58 -15.47 4.58
N SER A 167 0.75 -14.60 5.16
CA SER A 167 0.03 -14.89 6.40
C SER A 167 -1.19 -15.77 6.13
N THR A 168 -1.57 -16.59 7.11
CA THR A 168 -2.83 -17.35 7.11
C THR A 168 -4.00 -16.58 7.74
N ILE A 169 -3.76 -15.33 8.13
CA ILE A 169 -4.76 -14.48 8.81
C ILE A 169 -5.75 -13.90 7.79
N TYR A 170 -7.03 -14.03 8.09
CA TYR A 170 -8.12 -13.34 7.40
C TYR A 170 -8.62 -12.15 8.21
N PHE A 171 -8.85 -11.03 7.55
CA PHE A 171 -9.35 -9.82 8.20
C PHE A 171 -10.88 -9.73 8.08
N GLY A 172 -11.54 -9.59 9.22
CA GLY A 172 -12.97 -9.29 9.27
C GLY A 172 -13.28 -7.89 8.73
N ARG A 173 -14.53 -7.67 8.32
CA ARG A 173 -14.98 -6.45 7.62
C ARG A 173 -14.53 -5.12 8.23
N ASN A 174 -14.52 -5.03 9.57
CA ASN A 174 -14.11 -3.80 10.26
C ASN A 174 -12.61 -3.54 10.08
N ILE A 175 -11.76 -4.52 10.34
CA ILE A 175 -10.31 -4.39 10.18
C ILE A 175 -9.96 -4.13 8.71
N SER A 176 -10.62 -4.83 7.79
CA SER A 176 -10.43 -4.59 6.36
C SER A 176 -10.75 -3.15 5.98
N ARG A 177 -11.88 -2.59 6.45
CA ARG A 177 -12.22 -1.18 6.23
C ARG A 177 -11.15 -0.24 6.78
N ASP A 178 -10.64 -0.49 7.99
CA ASP A 178 -9.64 0.36 8.60
C ASP A 178 -8.32 0.34 7.78
N ILE A 179 -7.90 -0.83 7.26
CA ILE A 179 -6.76 -0.96 6.34
C ILE A 179 -7.00 -0.16 5.04
N TYR A 180 -8.21 -0.23 4.46
CA TYR A 180 -8.55 0.54 3.27
C TYR A 180 -8.54 2.06 3.52
N GLU A 181 -9.06 2.50 4.67
CA GLU A 181 -9.05 3.92 5.09
C GLU A 181 -7.60 4.40 5.28
N THR A 182 -6.76 3.60 5.96
CA THR A 182 -5.32 3.85 6.09
C THR A 182 -4.63 3.97 4.73
N CYS A 183 -4.89 3.05 3.79
CA CYS A 183 -4.29 3.09 2.46
C CYS A 183 -4.63 4.37 1.71
N GLN A 184 -5.90 4.77 1.73
CA GLN A 184 -6.34 6.05 1.14
C GLN A 184 -5.62 7.23 1.80
N GLN A 185 -5.43 7.16 3.12
CA GLN A 185 -4.75 8.22 3.84
C GLN A 185 -3.26 8.31 3.52
N ALA A 186 -2.59 7.16 3.35
CA ALA A 186 -1.22 7.08 2.87
C ALA A 186 -1.09 7.69 1.46
N GLU A 187 -1.98 7.32 0.53
CA GLU A 187 -2.01 7.85 -0.83
C GLU A 187 -2.22 9.38 -0.86
N LEU A 188 -3.09 9.93 -0.01
CA LEU A 188 -3.29 11.38 0.09
C LEU A 188 -2.06 12.12 0.64
N THR A 189 -1.29 11.49 1.53
CA THR A 189 -0.15 12.11 2.21
C THR A 189 1.12 12.02 1.36
N TYR A 190 1.42 10.82 0.87
CA TYR A 190 2.67 10.49 0.21
C TYR A 190 2.55 10.43 -1.31
N GLY A 191 1.33 10.42 -1.83
CA GLY A 191 1.07 9.91 -3.17
C GLY A 191 1.16 8.38 -3.17
N LEU A 192 0.71 7.78 -4.27
CA LEU A 192 1.03 6.37 -4.54
C LEU A 192 2.50 6.29 -4.97
N ILE A 193 3.34 5.60 -4.19
CA ILE A 193 4.78 5.51 -4.44
C ILE A 193 5.02 4.50 -5.57
N THR A 194 5.62 4.94 -6.67
CA THR A 194 5.81 4.11 -7.87
C THR A 194 7.27 3.77 -8.17
N SER A 195 8.22 4.33 -7.42
CA SER A 195 9.67 4.06 -7.57
C SER A 195 10.41 4.16 -6.23
N LEU A 196 11.60 3.55 -6.16
CA LEU A 196 12.52 3.63 -5.03
C LEU A 196 13.88 4.23 -5.49
N PRO A 197 14.56 5.05 -4.68
CA PRO A 197 14.13 5.50 -3.35
C PRO A 197 12.96 6.48 -3.41
N PHE A 198 12.10 6.43 -2.39
CA PHE A 198 11.09 7.45 -2.19
C PHE A 198 11.74 8.71 -1.62
N THR A 199 11.72 9.81 -2.37
CA THR A 199 12.47 11.04 -2.05
C THR A 199 11.60 12.20 -1.55
N LYS A 200 10.27 12.03 -1.44
CA LYS A 200 9.42 13.10 -0.91
C LYS A 200 9.75 13.32 0.57
N SER A 201 10.36 14.47 0.88
CA SER A 201 10.57 14.90 2.26
C SER A 201 9.20 15.20 2.87
N VAL A 202 8.75 14.32 3.76
CA VAL A 202 7.52 14.52 4.52
C VAL A 202 7.71 15.78 5.37
N THR A 203 6.93 16.82 5.08
CA THR A 203 7.01 18.06 5.86
C THR A 203 6.50 17.80 7.28
N LYS A 204 6.83 18.69 8.21
CA LYS A 204 6.29 18.61 9.58
C LYS A 204 4.76 18.65 9.54
N GLU A 205 4.22 19.47 8.64
CA GLU A 205 2.80 19.66 8.40
C GLU A 205 2.14 18.37 7.92
N ASP A 206 2.74 17.64 6.98
CA ASP A 206 2.21 16.36 6.48
C ASP A 206 2.06 15.33 7.61
N LYS A 207 3.05 15.25 8.51
CA LYS A 207 2.98 14.36 9.69
C LYS A 207 1.85 14.77 10.64
N GLN A 208 1.69 16.06 10.88
CA GLN A 208 0.63 16.59 11.75
C GLN A 208 -0.76 16.38 11.15
N ILE A 209 -0.89 16.49 9.82
CA ILE A 209 -2.13 16.15 9.12
C ILE A 209 -2.47 14.66 9.29
N ALA A 210 -1.48 13.78 9.13
CA ALA A 210 -1.69 12.34 9.35
C ALA A 210 -2.10 12.05 10.81
N GLN A 211 -1.47 12.72 11.79
CA GLN A 211 -1.85 12.62 13.22
C GLN A 211 -3.29 13.04 13.46
N ILE A 212 -3.73 14.19 12.95
CA ILE A 212 -5.12 14.68 13.08
C ILE A 212 -6.11 13.63 12.59
N LYS A 213 -5.81 13.03 11.44
CA LYS A 213 -6.70 12.03 10.81
C LYS A 213 -6.73 10.73 11.60
N PHE A 214 -5.58 10.30 12.14
CA PHE A 214 -5.50 9.16 13.03
C PHE A 214 -6.29 9.38 14.34
N TYR A 215 -6.18 10.57 14.94
CA TYR A 215 -6.95 10.93 16.14
C TYR A 215 -8.45 10.88 15.87
N LEU A 216 -8.88 11.30 14.67
CA LEU A 216 -10.30 11.29 14.26
C LEU A 216 -10.77 9.97 13.63
N GLN A 217 -9.94 8.93 13.58
CA GLN A 217 -10.29 7.66 12.92
C GLN A 217 -11.37 6.89 13.68
N SER A 218 -11.39 6.99 15.02
CA SER A 218 -12.35 6.31 15.88
C SER A 218 -12.69 7.14 17.11
N ALA A 219 -13.85 6.86 17.73
CA ALA A 219 -14.24 7.52 18.98
C ALA A 219 -13.22 7.26 20.10
N LYS A 220 -12.61 6.06 20.12
CA LYS A 220 -11.56 5.71 21.08
C LYS A 220 -10.30 6.55 20.87
N ASN A 221 -9.86 6.72 19.62
CA ASN A 221 -8.67 7.52 19.32
C ASN A 221 -8.91 8.98 19.68
N LEU A 222 -10.08 9.52 19.34
CA LEU A 222 -10.41 10.90 19.65
C LEU A 222 -10.44 11.17 21.16
N ASP A 223 -10.94 10.21 21.94
CA ASP A 223 -10.94 10.31 23.39
C ASP A 223 -9.52 10.28 23.96
N MET A 224 -8.67 9.39 23.42
CA MET A 224 -7.28 9.22 23.86
C MET A 224 -6.37 10.41 23.53
N TYR A 225 -6.57 11.06 22.39
CA TYR A 225 -5.67 12.10 21.87
C TYR A 225 -6.35 13.47 21.74
N ARG A 226 -7.33 13.74 22.60
CA ARG A 226 -8.14 14.96 22.54
C ARG A 226 -7.27 16.21 22.68
N ASP A 227 -6.43 16.22 23.70
CA ASP A 227 -5.62 17.39 24.05
C ASP A 227 -4.57 17.66 22.97
N GLU A 228 -3.91 16.63 22.46
CA GLU A 228 -2.94 16.76 21.37
C GLU A 228 -3.59 17.22 20.06
N LEU A 229 -4.82 16.75 19.79
CA LEU A 229 -5.59 17.21 18.63
C LEU A 229 -5.91 18.71 18.75
N GLU A 230 -6.37 19.15 19.93
CA GLU A 230 -6.65 20.56 20.19
C GLU A 230 -5.38 21.41 20.03
N ASP A 231 -4.26 20.98 20.61
CA ASP A 231 -2.96 21.64 20.47
C ASP A 231 -2.50 21.75 19.02
N LEU A 232 -2.67 20.69 18.22
CA LEU A 232 -2.33 20.70 16.80
C LEU A 232 -3.17 21.74 16.07
N ILE A 233 -4.49 21.73 16.26
CA ILE A 233 -5.41 22.66 15.60
C ILE A 233 -5.07 24.12 15.96
N HIS A 234 -4.77 24.41 17.23
CA HIS A 234 -4.38 25.74 17.69
C HIS A 234 -3.09 26.24 17.04
N LYS A 235 -2.13 25.36 16.74
CA LYS A 235 -0.84 25.75 16.13
C LYS A 235 -0.98 26.32 14.72
N LYS A 236 -1.85 25.75 13.88
CA LYS A 236 -2.08 26.23 12.49
C LYS A 236 -3.56 26.05 12.10
N PRO A 237 -4.47 26.87 12.64
CA PRO A 237 -5.92 26.67 12.48
C PRO A 237 -6.36 26.72 11.02
N ALA A 238 -5.82 27.64 10.22
CA ALA A 238 -6.16 27.74 8.79
C ALA A 238 -5.82 26.47 8.00
N LEU A 239 -4.78 25.74 8.40
CA LEU A 239 -4.35 24.48 7.77
C LEU A 239 -5.15 23.28 8.29
N TYR A 240 -5.39 23.21 9.61
CA TYR A 240 -5.88 22.01 10.26
C TYR A 240 -7.39 21.98 10.52
N LEU A 241 -8.05 23.13 10.72
CA LEU A 241 -9.51 23.18 10.93
C LEU A 241 -10.30 22.55 9.77
N PRO A 242 -9.99 22.80 8.48
CA PRO A 242 -10.72 22.16 7.39
C PRO A 242 -10.65 20.63 7.45
N ILE A 243 -9.47 20.11 7.79
CA ILE A 243 -9.19 18.67 7.89
C ILE A 243 -9.92 18.08 9.10
N TYR A 244 -9.82 18.76 10.24
CA TYR A 244 -10.51 18.37 11.47
C TYR A 244 -12.01 18.25 11.25
N PHE A 245 -12.67 19.28 10.72
CA PHE A 245 -14.12 19.27 10.56
C PHE A 245 -14.60 18.18 9.61
N TYR A 246 -13.90 17.99 8.49
CA TYR A 246 -14.24 16.94 7.54
C TYR A 246 -14.13 15.54 8.18
N HIS A 247 -12.99 15.24 8.82
CA HIS A 247 -12.76 13.93 9.42
C HIS A 247 -13.62 13.68 10.67
N ARG A 248 -13.92 14.73 11.46
CA ARG A 248 -14.88 14.67 12.57
C ARG A 248 -16.28 14.35 12.04
N GLY A 249 -16.68 14.93 10.92
CA GLY A 249 -17.93 14.59 10.23
C GLY A 249 -18.02 13.14 9.78
N LEU A 250 -16.94 12.60 9.20
CA LEU A 250 -16.89 11.18 8.82
C LEU A 250 -17.04 10.26 10.03
N LEU A 251 -16.39 10.59 11.15
CA LEU A 251 -16.50 9.84 12.39
C LEU A 251 -17.94 9.85 12.91
N GLU A 252 -18.57 11.03 12.99
CA GLU A 252 -19.92 11.15 13.53
C GLU A 252 -21.01 10.63 12.59
N ALA A 253 -20.80 10.65 11.28
CA ALA A 253 -21.71 10.03 10.32
C ALA A 253 -21.92 8.54 10.63
N LYS A 254 -20.86 7.83 11.02
CA LYS A 254 -20.93 6.41 11.44
C LYS A 254 -21.82 6.24 12.68
N THR A 255 -21.81 7.19 13.61
CA THR A 255 -22.65 7.20 14.82
C THR A 255 -24.11 7.52 14.48
N TYR A 256 -24.36 8.65 13.82
CA TYR A 256 -25.72 9.08 13.45
C TYR A 256 -26.44 8.05 12.60
N LYS A 257 -25.75 7.43 11.64
CA LYS A 257 -26.32 6.36 10.81
C LYS A 257 -26.84 5.18 11.63
N LYS A 258 -26.15 4.79 12.70
CA LYS A 258 -26.61 3.73 13.60
C LYS A 258 -27.83 4.18 14.40
N GLU A 259 -27.81 5.40 14.95
CA GLU A 259 -28.92 5.93 15.73
C GLU A 259 -30.19 6.10 14.89
N TYR A 260 -30.08 6.65 13.68
CA TYR A 260 -31.20 6.78 12.76
C TYR A 260 -31.80 5.42 12.35
N ARG A 261 -30.98 4.37 12.20
CA ARG A 261 -31.47 3.00 11.97
C ARG A 261 -32.25 2.47 13.16
N LYS A 262 -31.79 2.71 14.39
CA LYS A 262 -32.51 2.30 15.60
C LYS A 262 -33.86 3.00 15.73
N LEU A 263 -33.93 4.26 15.30
CA LEU A 263 -35.16 5.05 15.25
C LEU A 263 -36.10 4.69 14.07
N GLY A 264 -35.68 3.78 13.18
CA GLY A 264 -36.49 3.37 12.02
C GLY A 264 -36.53 4.39 10.88
N LEU A 265 -35.68 5.42 10.91
CA LEU A 265 -35.61 6.45 9.87
C LEU A 265 -34.91 5.91 8.61
N LYS A 266 -35.68 5.37 7.68
CA LYS A 266 -35.17 4.82 6.41
C LYS A 266 -35.07 5.92 5.34
N LYS A 267 -34.07 5.84 4.46
CA LYS A 267 -33.87 6.77 3.32
C LYS A 267 -33.59 8.23 3.71
N LEU A 268 -33.23 8.49 4.96
CA LEU A 268 -32.85 9.83 5.38
C LEU A 268 -31.47 10.18 4.82
N HIS A 269 -31.37 11.29 4.10
CA HIS A 269 -30.11 11.94 3.74
C HIS A 269 -29.80 13.02 4.77
N PHE A 270 -28.53 13.19 5.13
CA PHE A 270 -28.11 14.20 6.08
C PHE A 270 -26.72 14.74 5.77
N ALA A 271 -26.44 15.95 6.26
CA ALA A 271 -25.18 16.64 6.12
C ALA A 271 -24.64 17.05 7.48
N LEU A 272 -23.34 16.86 7.68
CA LEU A 272 -22.60 17.11 8.90
C LEU A 272 -21.53 18.16 8.67
N TYR A 273 -21.44 19.14 9.57
CA TYR A 273 -20.28 20.01 9.70
C TYR A 273 -19.60 19.71 11.03
N GLY A 274 -18.45 19.02 10.99
CA GLY A 274 -17.85 18.46 12.19
C GLY A 274 -18.81 17.46 12.84
N ALA A 275 -19.10 17.66 14.12
CA ALA A 275 -20.02 16.78 14.85
C ALA A 275 -21.51 17.17 14.76
N VAL A 276 -21.85 18.22 14.00
CA VAL A 276 -23.19 18.81 14.02
C VAL A 276 -23.93 18.50 12.73
N VAL A 277 -25.15 17.96 12.84
CA VAL A 277 -26.05 17.78 11.69
C VAL A 277 -26.64 19.14 11.33
N ILE A 278 -26.31 19.63 10.13
CA ILE A 278 -26.73 20.96 9.66
C ILE A 278 -27.92 20.90 8.71
N ALA A 279 -28.20 19.74 8.12
CA ALA A 279 -29.36 19.51 7.27
C ALA A 279 -29.70 18.01 7.24
N ALA A 280 -30.99 17.68 7.21
CA ALA A 280 -31.47 16.32 7.01
C ALA A 280 -32.81 16.34 6.26
N HIS A 281 -32.97 15.46 5.27
CA HIS A 281 -34.19 15.37 4.46
C HIS A 281 -34.26 14.01 3.74
N VAL A 282 -35.47 13.57 3.36
CA VAL A 282 -35.68 12.32 2.58
C VAL A 282 -35.27 12.45 1.11
N ASP A 283 -35.20 13.67 0.61
CA ASP A 283 -34.68 14.02 -0.72
C ASP A 283 -33.31 14.68 -0.58
N LYS A 284 -32.30 14.03 -1.16
CA LYS A 284 -30.91 14.51 -1.20
C LYS A 284 -30.77 15.93 -1.74
N ARG A 285 -31.55 16.33 -2.75
CA ARG A 285 -31.44 17.67 -3.36
C ARG A 285 -31.80 18.77 -2.36
N GLN A 286 -32.77 18.52 -1.49
CA GLN A 286 -33.16 19.47 -0.44
C GLN A 286 -32.05 19.64 0.61
N VAL A 287 -31.35 18.56 0.95
CA VAL A 287 -30.17 18.64 1.84
C VAL A 287 -29.09 19.51 1.21
N GLU A 288 -28.73 19.25 -0.05
CA GLU A 288 -27.71 20.01 -0.77
C GLU A 288 -28.08 21.50 -0.91
N GLN A 289 -29.35 21.82 -1.21
CA GLN A 289 -29.83 23.20 -1.29
C GLN A 289 -29.78 23.91 0.07
N THR A 290 -30.16 23.21 1.14
CA THR A 290 -30.11 23.75 2.51
C THR A 290 -28.67 24.06 2.89
N VAL A 291 -27.73 23.14 2.63
CA VAL A 291 -26.31 23.34 2.89
C VAL A 291 -25.75 24.56 2.15
N LYS A 292 -26.07 24.72 0.86
CA LYS A 292 -25.62 25.90 0.07
C LYS A 292 -26.14 27.23 0.61
N LYS A 293 -27.29 27.24 1.29
CA LYS A 293 -27.87 28.45 1.92
C LYS A 293 -27.23 28.75 3.28
N LEU A 294 -26.82 27.72 4.03
CA LEU A 294 -26.30 27.85 5.38
C LEU A 294 -24.78 28.11 5.42
N ALA A 295 -24.02 27.52 4.50
CA ALA A 295 -22.56 27.58 4.52
C ALA A 295 -22.02 28.29 3.27
N PRO A 296 -21.06 29.21 3.41
CA PRO A 296 -20.41 29.84 2.27
C PRO A 296 -19.62 28.80 1.45
N GLN A 297 -19.38 29.11 0.18
CA GLN A 297 -18.81 28.15 -0.78
C GLN A 297 -17.43 27.62 -0.37
N SER A 298 -16.65 28.42 0.38
CA SER A 298 -15.34 28.06 0.93
C SER A 298 -15.38 26.98 2.01
N GLU A 299 -16.56 26.73 2.61
CA GLU A 299 -16.76 25.79 3.72
C GLU A 299 -17.33 24.45 3.25
N LEU A 300 -17.82 24.37 2.00
CA LEU A 300 -18.46 23.17 1.47
C LEU A 300 -17.56 21.94 1.45
N ASN A 301 -16.23 22.12 1.34
CA ASN A 301 -15.26 21.03 1.39
C ASN A 301 -15.06 20.42 2.80
N ARG A 302 -15.65 21.03 3.84
CA ARG A 302 -15.62 20.54 5.23
C ARG A 302 -16.87 19.77 5.62
N ILE A 303 -17.87 19.74 4.74
CA ILE A 303 -19.19 19.18 5.01
C ILE A 303 -19.25 17.75 4.48
N VAL A 304 -19.70 16.83 5.33
CA VAL A 304 -19.87 15.42 5.01
C VAL A 304 -21.34 15.15 4.73
N PHE A 305 -21.64 14.54 3.58
CA PHE A 305 -22.98 14.07 3.25
C PHE A 305 -23.04 12.54 3.39
N ASP A 306 -24.08 12.03 4.06
CA ASP A 306 -24.33 10.59 4.20
C ASP A 306 -25.84 10.30 4.15
N GLN A 307 -26.19 9.02 4.17
CA GLN A 307 -27.55 8.52 4.16
C GLN A 307 -27.67 7.24 5.01
N VAL A 308 -28.88 6.99 5.50
CA VAL A 308 -29.18 5.84 6.39
C VAL A 308 -29.27 4.52 5.65
#